data_AF-A0A937VJ51-F1
#
_entry.id   AF-A0A937VJ51-F1
#
_cell.length_a   1.000
_cell.length_b   1.000
_cell.length_c   1.000
_cell.angle_alpha   90.00
_cell.angle_beta   90.00
_cell.angle_gamma   90.00
#
_symmetry.space_group_name_H-M   'P 1'
#
loop_
_entity.id
_entity.type
_entity.pdbx_description
1 polymer ?
#
loop_
_entity_poly.entity_id
_entity_poly.type
_entity_poly.pdbx_seq_one_letter_code
_entity_poly.pdbx_strand_id
1 'polypeptide(L)'
;LSLEYTAQQLKETLQALGIERAFDADLAQLEGITDVKPLYVSSIVHKATLDLNEEGVEAAAATGMEVGTTAMPVDTFTIVADRPFLVALAESGSQVPLFLSLVRDPS
;
A
#
# COMPACT_ATOMS: atom_id res chain seq x y z
N LEU A 1 -2.92 -4.39 13.41
CA LEU A 1 -2.18 -3.25 12.81
C LEU A 1 -3.12 -2.49 11.89
N SER A 2 -3.55 -1.28 12.28
CA SER A 2 -4.31 -0.39 11.41
C SER A 2 -3.37 0.66 10.84
N LEU A 3 -3.27 0.74 9.51
CA LEU A 3 -2.46 1.72 8.80
C LEU A 3 -3.41 2.69 8.10
N GLU A 4 -3.65 3.83 8.74
CA GLU A 4 -4.34 4.94 8.09
C GLU A 4 -3.32 5.89 7.49
N TYR A 5 -3.33 6.03 6.16
CA TYR A 5 -2.65 7.14 5.52
C TYR A 5 -3.61 8.32 5.42
N THR A 6 -3.23 9.43 6.06
CA THR A 6 -3.96 10.71 5.95
C THR A 6 -4.11 11.09 4.48
N ALA A 7 -5.22 11.71 4.13
CA ALA A 7 -5.48 12.19 2.77
C ALA A 7 -4.30 13.06 2.28
N GLN A 8 -3.53 12.53 1.33
CA GLN A 8 -2.36 13.20 0.78
C GLN A 8 -2.74 13.97 -0.48
N GLN A 9 -2.29 15.22 -0.55
CA GLN A 9 -2.31 15.99 -1.78
C GLN A 9 -1.22 15.45 -2.71
N LEU A 10 -1.59 14.90 -3.85
CA LEU A 10 -0.66 14.29 -4.80
C LEU A 10 -0.14 15.25 -5.88
N LYS A 11 -0.68 16.47 -5.95
CA LYS A 11 -0.30 17.45 -6.97
C LYS A 11 1.22 17.61 -7.10
N GLU A 12 1.90 17.96 -6.01
CA GLU A 12 3.36 18.22 -6.04
C GLU A 12 4.15 16.95 -6.39
N THR A 13 3.78 15.80 -5.83
CA THR A 13 4.40 14.51 -6.13
C THR A 13 4.28 14.16 -7.61
N LEU A 14 3.08 14.31 -8.19
CA LEU A 14 2.84 13.99 -9.59
C LEU A 14 3.53 14.98 -10.54
N GLN A 15 3.61 16.26 -10.17
CA GLN A 15 4.42 17.24 -10.90
C GLN A 15 5.90 16.86 -10.88
N ALA A 16 6.45 16.47 -9.72
CA ALA A 16 7.83 16.00 -9.61
C ALA A 16 8.11 14.71 -10.40
N LEU A 17 7.09 13.90 -10.66
CA LEU A 17 7.14 12.72 -11.54
C LEU A 17 6.96 13.06 -13.04
N GLY A 18 6.81 14.34 -13.39
CA GLY A 18 6.71 14.82 -14.77
C GLY A 18 5.28 15.06 -15.27
N ILE A 19 4.26 14.84 -14.43
CA ILE A 19 2.86 15.17 -14.76
C ILE A 19 2.62 16.64 -14.40
N GLU A 20 3.16 17.55 -15.19
CA GLU A 20 3.05 18.99 -14.95
C GLU A 20 1.86 19.61 -15.69
N ARG A 21 1.75 19.29 -16.99
CA ARG A 21 0.77 19.89 -17.91
C ARG A 21 -0.68 19.71 -17.46
N ALA A 22 -1.00 18.61 -16.80
CA ALA A 22 -2.36 18.35 -16.31
C ALA A 22 -2.82 19.37 -15.25
N PHE A 23 -1.90 20.01 -14.54
CA PHE A 23 -2.19 20.96 -13.47
C PHE A 23 -2.09 22.44 -13.89
N ASP A 24 -1.84 22.70 -15.18
CA ASP A 24 -1.67 24.04 -15.74
C ASP A 24 -2.94 24.47 -16.50
N ALA A 25 -3.50 25.63 -16.16
CA ALA A 25 -4.77 26.09 -16.72
C ALA A 25 -4.69 26.48 -18.20
N ASP A 26 -3.51 26.87 -18.69
CA ASP A 26 -3.28 27.31 -20.06
C ASP A 26 -2.75 26.16 -20.94
N LEU A 27 -2.06 25.19 -20.33
CA LEU A 27 -1.45 24.07 -21.05
C LEU A 27 -2.27 22.78 -20.97
N ALA A 28 -3.13 22.55 -19.97
CA ALA A 28 -3.87 21.30 -19.86
C ALA A 28 -4.70 20.99 -21.14
N GLN A 29 -4.61 19.75 -21.60
CA GLN A 29 -5.32 19.23 -22.78
C GLN A 29 -6.25 18.10 -22.33
N LEU A 30 -7.43 18.47 -21.82
CA LEU A 30 -8.42 17.54 -21.26
C LEU A 30 -9.73 17.52 -22.08
N GLU A 31 -9.66 17.85 -23.38
CA GLU A 31 -10.82 17.94 -24.28
C GLU A 31 -11.57 16.62 -24.44
N GLY A 32 -10.93 15.48 -24.15
CA GLY A 32 -11.58 14.17 -24.13
C GLY A 32 -12.63 14.01 -23.01
N ILE A 33 -12.68 14.92 -22.03
CA ILE A 33 -13.66 14.93 -20.93
C ILE A 33 -14.82 15.88 -21.25
N THR A 34 -14.52 17.09 -21.72
CA THR A 34 -15.52 18.10 -22.11
C THR A 34 -14.90 19.21 -22.96
N ASP A 35 -15.73 19.88 -23.78
CA ASP A 35 -15.34 21.04 -24.59
C ASP A 35 -15.27 22.36 -23.80
N VAL A 36 -15.70 22.37 -22.53
CA VAL A 36 -15.67 23.57 -21.69
C VAL A 36 -14.23 23.90 -21.28
N LYS A 37 -13.80 25.13 -21.52
CA LYS A 37 -12.44 25.62 -21.23
C LYS A 37 -12.46 26.86 -20.33
N PRO A 38 -11.45 27.04 -19.45
CA PRO A 38 -10.31 26.15 -19.23
C PRO A 38 -10.68 24.92 -18.37
N LEU A 39 -10.07 23.77 -18.67
CA LEU A 39 -10.21 22.55 -17.88
C LEU A 39 -8.83 22.00 -17.54
N TYR A 40 -8.54 21.91 -16.25
CA TYR A 40 -7.27 21.42 -15.71
C TYR A 40 -7.50 20.77 -14.34
N VAL A 41 -6.53 19.99 -13.88
CA VAL A 41 -6.55 19.38 -12.55
C VAL A 41 -6.08 20.42 -11.54
N SER A 42 -6.97 20.89 -10.66
CA SER A 42 -6.59 21.84 -9.61
C SER A 42 -5.86 21.15 -8.45
N SER A 43 -6.30 19.94 -8.08
CA SER A 43 -5.76 19.13 -6.99
C SER A 43 -6.12 17.65 -7.15
N ILE A 44 -5.34 16.77 -6.52
CA ILE A 44 -5.63 15.34 -6.41
C ILE A 44 -5.44 14.93 -4.95
N VAL A 45 -6.50 14.40 -4.34
CA VAL A 45 -6.47 13.91 -2.97
C VAL A 45 -6.54 12.39 -2.99
N HIS A 46 -5.58 11.73 -2.36
CA HIS A 46 -5.55 10.28 -2.21
C HIS A 46 -5.58 9.90 -0.73
N LYS A 47 -6.57 9.10 -0.33
CA LYS A 47 -6.67 8.53 1.02
C LYS A 47 -6.74 7.01 0.89
N ALA A 48 -5.97 6.31 1.71
CA ALA A 48 -5.90 4.85 1.75
C ALA A 48 -5.81 4.37 3.19
N THR A 49 -6.57 3.32 3.52
CA THR A 49 -6.56 2.68 4.84
C THR A 49 -6.35 1.18 4.63
N LEU A 50 -5.47 0.59 5.43
CA LEU A 50 -5.21 -0.84 5.45
C LEU A 50 -5.31 -1.36 6.88
N ASP A 51 -6.32 -2.19 7.14
CA ASP A 51 -6.52 -2.85 8.43
C ASP A 51 -6.04 -4.31 8.35
N LEU A 52 -5.03 -4.63 9.14
CA LEU A 52 -4.47 -5.98 9.27
C LEU A 52 -4.79 -6.50 10.68
N ASN A 53 -5.52 -7.61 10.74
CA ASN A 53 -5.83 -8.32 11.97
C ASN A 53 -5.45 -9.81 11.86
N GLU A 54 -5.50 -10.52 12.98
CA GLU A 54 -5.16 -11.95 13.07
C GLU A 54 -6.15 -12.85 12.30
N GLU A 55 -7.33 -12.32 11.99
CA GLU A 55 -8.35 -13.01 11.18
C GLU A 55 -8.07 -12.90 9.68
N GLY A 56 -7.31 -11.89 9.23
CA GLY A 56 -7.02 -11.59 7.83
C GLY A 56 -5.90 -12.42 7.20
N VAL A 57 -5.23 -13.26 7.99
CA VAL A 57 -4.37 -14.38 7.57
C VAL A 57 -4.69 -15.52 8.51
N GLU A 58 -5.76 -16.24 8.20
CA GLU A 58 -6.37 -17.30 9.00
C GLU A 58 -5.33 -18.23 9.67
N ALA A 59 -5.13 -18.03 10.98
CA ALA A 59 -4.88 -19.05 12.00
C ALA A 59 -3.75 -20.10 11.81
N ALA A 60 -2.83 -19.98 10.85
CA ALA A 60 -1.83 -21.04 10.62
C ALA A 60 -0.80 -21.22 11.77
N ALA A 61 -0.67 -20.26 12.69
CA ALA A 61 0.24 -20.35 13.83
C ALA A 61 -0.44 -20.72 15.17
N ALA A 62 -1.77 -20.81 15.20
CA ALA A 62 -2.51 -20.98 16.45
C ALA A 62 -3.11 -22.39 16.57
N THR A 63 -2.29 -23.44 16.53
CA THR A 63 -2.39 -24.67 17.37
C THR A 63 -1.46 -25.76 16.84
N GLY A 64 -0.38 -26.01 17.58
CA GLY A 64 0.40 -27.25 17.47
C GLY A 64 0.75 -27.73 18.88
N MET A 65 0.04 -28.73 19.38
CA MET A 65 0.46 -29.43 20.59
C MET A 65 1.69 -30.26 20.22
N GLU A 66 2.88 -29.86 20.66
CA GLU A 66 4.09 -30.66 20.50
C GLU A 66 4.01 -31.89 21.40
N VAL A 67 3.54 -33.01 20.83
CA VAL A 67 3.82 -34.33 21.39
C VAL A 67 5.24 -34.68 20.95
N GLY A 68 6.18 -34.58 21.88
CA GLY A 68 7.59 -34.91 21.64
C GLY A 68 7.75 -36.33 21.11
N THR A 69 8.07 -36.44 19.83
CA THR A 69 8.68 -37.64 19.25
C THR A 69 10.13 -37.29 18.90
N THR A 70 11.03 -38.24 19.11
CA THR A 70 12.50 -38.11 19.06
C THR A 70 13.08 -37.88 17.64
N ALA A 71 12.34 -37.21 16.75
CA ALA A 71 12.78 -36.92 15.40
C ALA A 71 13.75 -35.71 15.38
N MET A 72 14.73 -35.75 14.47
CA MET A 72 15.70 -34.67 14.25
C MET A 72 14.97 -33.32 14.05
N PRO A 73 15.47 -32.22 14.63
CA PRO A 73 14.87 -30.91 14.44
C PRO A 73 14.83 -30.58 12.95
N VAL A 74 13.65 -30.25 12.45
CA VAL A 74 13.48 -29.62 11.14
C VAL A 74 14.02 -28.20 11.28
N ASP A 75 14.90 -27.76 10.37
CA ASP A 75 15.37 -26.37 10.36
C ASP A 75 14.17 -25.44 10.21
N THR A 76 13.80 -24.77 11.31
CA THR A 76 12.72 -23.78 11.32
C THR A 76 13.26 -22.43 10.90
N PHE A 77 12.51 -21.72 10.05
CA PHE A 77 12.81 -20.36 9.67
C PHE A 77 11.90 -19.40 10.45
N THR A 78 12.49 -18.43 11.14
CA THR A 78 11.77 -17.44 11.96
C THR A 78 11.88 -16.07 11.33
N ILE A 79 10.74 -15.38 11.18
CA ILE A 79 10.66 -13.97 10.82
C ILE A 79 10.18 -13.19 12.04
N VAL A 80 10.98 -12.21 12.47
CA VAL A 80 10.61 -11.25 13.52
C VAL A 80 10.57 -9.86 12.88
N ALA A 81 9.40 -9.21 12.92
CA ALA A 81 9.17 -7.88 12.38
C ALA A 81 9.18 -6.82 13.51
N ASP A 82 10.30 -6.71 14.22
CA ASP A 82 10.51 -5.85 15.40
C ASP A 82 11.21 -4.51 15.07
N ARG A 83 11.33 -4.18 13.79
CA ARG A 83 11.98 -2.97 13.25
C ARG A 83 11.30 -2.56 11.95
N PRO A 84 11.53 -1.37 11.39
CA PRO A 84 10.80 -0.89 10.21
C PRO A 84 10.74 -1.92 9.07
N PHE A 85 9.53 -2.17 8.57
CA PHE A 85 9.25 -3.19 7.56
C PHE A 85 8.27 -2.68 6.49
N LEU A 86 8.30 -3.31 5.31
CA LEU A 86 7.36 -3.03 4.23
C LEU A 86 6.21 -4.01 4.27
N VAL A 87 5.01 -3.51 3.98
CA VAL A 87 3.79 -4.31 3.77
C VAL A 87 3.32 -4.07 2.35
N ALA A 88 3.04 -5.15 1.62
CA ALA A 88 2.39 -5.06 0.32
C ALA A 88 1.16 -5.98 0.28
N LEU A 89 0.03 -5.45 -0.18
CA LEU A 89 -1.11 -6.27 -0.58
C LEU A 89 -1.03 -6.42 -2.10
N ALA A 90 -0.90 -7.65 -2.58
CA ALA A 90 -0.76 -7.93 -4.00
C ALA A 90 -1.70 -9.07 -4.41
N GLU A 91 -2.18 -9.00 -5.65
CA GLU A 91 -2.92 -10.10 -6.28
C GLU A 91 -1.92 -10.98 -7.03
N SER A 92 -1.95 -12.30 -6.83
CA SER A 92 -0.95 -13.23 -7.37
C SER A 92 -0.81 -13.25 -8.90
N GLY A 93 -1.84 -12.80 -9.63
CA GLY A 93 -1.80 -12.66 -11.10
C GLY A 93 -1.30 -11.30 -11.60
N SER A 94 -1.23 -10.31 -10.70
CA SER A 94 -0.80 -8.95 -11.01
C SER A 94 0.66 -8.75 -10.60
N GLN A 95 1.42 -8.07 -11.45
CA GLN A 95 2.77 -7.59 -11.08
C GLN A 95 2.72 -6.26 -10.31
N VAL A 96 1.54 -5.70 -10.10
CA VAL A 96 1.34 -4.40 -9.44
C VAL A 96 0.70 -4.61 -8.07
N PRO A 97 1.33 -4.13 -6.98
CA PRO A 97 0.73 -4.20 -5.66
C PRO A 97 -0.50 -3.28 -5.59
N LEU A 98 -1.55 -3.78 -4.94
CA LEU A 98 -2.75 -3.01 -4.63
C LEU A 98 -2.47 -1.99 -3.52
N PHE A 99 -1.64 -2.36 -2.55
CA PHE A 99 -1.16 -1.48 -1.49
C PHE A 99 0.33 -1.69 -1.26
N LEU A 100 1.03 -0.61 -0.95
CA LEU A 100 2.42 -0.63 -0.50
C LEU A 100 2.54 0.36 0.66
N SER A 101 3.11 -0.09 1.77
CA SER A 101 3.27 0.70 3.00
C SER A 101 4.62 0.43 3.63
N LEU A 102 5.17 1.46 4.29
CA LEU A 102 6.33 1.36 5.16
C LEU A 102 5.88 1.56 6.60
N VAL A 103 5.90 0.49 7.39
CA VAL A 103 5.60 0.51 8.82
C VAL A 103 6.89 0.87 9.55
N ARG A 104 6.94 2.09 10.11
CA ARG A 104 8.10 2.54 10.91
C ARG A 104 7.91 2.26 12.40
N ASP A 105 6.69 2.41 12.86
CA ASP A 105 6.27 2.17 14.24
C ASP A 105 4.86 1.53 14.20
N PRO A 106 4.71 0.27 14.62
CA PRO A 106 3.41 -0.43 14.65
C PRO A 106 2.62 -0.22 15.96
N SER A 107 3.14 0.59 16.89
CA SER A 107 2.57 0.84 18.23
C SER A 107 1.29 1.68 18.21
#